data_AF-K1UKL6-F1
#
_entry.id   AF-K1UKL6-F1
#
_cell.length_a   1.000
_cell.length_b   1.000
_cell.length_c   1.000
_cell.angle_alpha   90.00
_cell.angle_beta   90.00
_cell.angle_gamma   90.00
#
_symmetry.space_group_name_H-M   'P 1'
#
loop_
_entity.id
_entity.type
_entity.pdbx_description
1 polymer ?
#
loop_
_entity_poly.entity_id
_entity_poly.type
_entity_poly.pdbx_seq_one_letter_code
_entity_poly.pdbx_strand_id
1 'polypeptide(L)'
;DIIHCNDWQTALTPLYYSSMYASSPGYENIKTVFTIHNIQYQGTYGKELINEVLGIPQSATSLIEYDGDVNFMKGAIETANRVTTVSPSYASEILDPWYSYGLDTILNERSWKLSGILNGIDTELYNPETDKDIFVNYSANDFRKKADNKRALQELMNLPQRADVPL
;
A
#
# COMPACT_ATOMS: atom_id res chain seq x y z
N ASP A 1 -13.57 -9.23 14.54
CA ASP A 1 -13.41 -8.40 13.34
C ASP A 1 -11.97 -8.29 12.88
N ILE A 2 -11.77 -7.77 11.66
CA ILE A 2 -10.46 -7.42 11.10
C ILE A 2 -10.51 -5.97 10.64
N ILE A 3 -9.52 -5.18 11.05
CA ILE A 3 -9.30 -3.83 10.54
C ILE A 3 -8.13 -3.88 9.57
N HIS A 4 -8.39 -3.55 8.30
CA HIS A 4 -7.38 -3.51 7.27
C HIS A 4 -6.99 -2.06 6.97
N CYS A 5 -5.79 -1.69 7.41
CA CYS A 5 -5.20 -0.39 7.24
C CYS A 5 -4.31 -0.38 5.99
N ASN A 6 -4.43 0.65 5.17
CA ASN A 6 -3.66 0.84 3.95
C ASN A 6 -2.85 2.14 4.07
N ASP A 7 -1.53 1.99 3.98
CA ASP A 7 -0.53 3.06 4.03
C ASP A 7 -0.59 3.99 5.26
N TRP A 8 0.36 4.92 5.31
CA TRP A 8 0.61 5.80 6.46
C TRP A 8 -0.64 6.57 6.93
N GLN A 9 -1.57 6.88 6.04
CA GLN A 9 -2.80 7.60 6.34
C GLN A 9 -3.67 6.87 7.38
N THR A 10 -3.59 5.54 7.44
CA THR A 10 -4.35 4.72 8.39
C THR A 10 -3.45 3.99 9.39
N ALA A 11 -2.15 4.28 9.39
CA ALA A 11 -1.14 3.57 10.18
C ALA A 11 -1.23 3.83 11.70
N LEU A 12 -1.93 4.88 12.13
CA LEU A 12 -2.20 5.10 13.56
C LEU A 12 -3.30 4.18 14.10
N THR A 13 -4.16 3.61 13.26
CA THR A 13 -5.27 2.76 13.73
C THR A 13 -4.80 1.50 14.47
N PRO A 14 -3.82 0.71 13.96
CA PRO A 14 -3.27 -0.42 14.71
C PRO A 14 -2.60 -0.01 16.02
N LEU A 15 -1.95 1.16 16.05
CA LEU A 15 -1.32 1.71 17.24
C LEU A 15 -2.36 2.05 18.31
N TYR A 16 -3.40 2.81 17.95
CA TYR A 16 -4.48 3.15 18.88
C TYR A 16 -5.19 1.90 19.37
N TYR A 17 -5.51 0.98 18.47
CA TYR A 17 -6.14 -0.26 18.86
C TYR A 17 -5.29 -1.03 19.87
N SER A 18 -4.01 -1.26 19.59
CA SER A 18 -3.12 -2.02 20.46
C SER A 18 -2.84 -1.33 21.79
N SER A 19 -2.75 -0.01 21.84
CA SER A 19 -2.32 0.74 23.03
C SER A 19 -3.48 1.23 23.91
N MET A 20 -4.69 1.35 23.37
CA MET A 20 -5.82 1.96 24.06
C MET A 20 -7.09 1.10 24.05
N TYR A 21 -7.39 0.40 22.95
CA TYR A 21 -8.71 -0.23 22.77
C TYR A 21 -8.73 -1.75 22.92
N ALA A 22 -7.62 -2.47 22.74
CA ALA A 22 -7.60 -3.93 22.72
C ALA A 22 -8.09 -4.60 24.02
N SER A 23 -8.05 -3.88 25.15
CA SER A 23 -8.55 -4.34 26.45
C SER A 23 -9.91 -3.73 26.83
N SER A 24 -10.52 -2.95 25.94
CA SER A 24 -11.82 -2.31 26.19
C SER A 24 -12.96 -3.28 25.90
N PRO A 25 -14.01 -3.32 26.75
CA PRO A 25 -15.20 -4.15 26.51
C PRO A 25 -15.81 -3.91 25.12
N GLY A 26 -16.00 -4.97 24.35
CA GLY A 26 -16.58 -4.93 23.00
C GLY A 26 -15.55 -4.76 21.86
N TYR A 27 -14.27 -4.56 22.17
CA TYR A 27 -13.19 -4.43 21.17
C TYR A 27 -12.20 -5.59 21.23
N GLU A 28 -12.47 -6.60 22.04
CA GLU A 28 -11.55 -7.71 22.25
C GLU A 28 -11.38 -8.53 20.96
N ASN A 29 -10.17 -9.07 20.77
CA ASN A 29 -9.84 -10.02 19.71
C ASN A 29 -9.98 -9.50 18.27
N ILE A 30 -10.19 -8.20 18.03
CA ILE A 30 -10.07 -7.61 16.71
C ILE A 30 -8.61 -7.78 16.23
N LYS A 31 -8.44 -8.16 14.96
CA LYS A 31 -7.12 -8.27 14.33
C LYS A 31 -6.86 -7.12 13.39
N THR A 32 -5.60 -6.71 13.28
CA THR A 32 -5.18 -5.62 12.41
C THR A 32 -4.24 -6.13 11.33
N VAL A 33 -4.52 -5.72 10.09
CA VAL A 33 -3.64 -5.94 8.94
C VAL A 33 -3.22 -4.58 8.41
N PHE A 34 -1.93 -4.40 8.16
CA PHE A 34 -1.40 -3.16 7.60
C PHE A 34 -0.73 -3.43 6.26
N THR A 35 -1.28 -2.89 5.16
CA THR A 35 -0.65 -2.97 3.83
C THR A 35 0.20 -1.75 3.54
N ILE A 36 1.44 -1.99 3.13
CA ILE A 36 2.37 -0.99 2.58
C ILE A 36 2.31 -1.08 1.06
N HIS A 37 1.80 -0.05 0.39
CA HIS A 37 1.88 0.07 -1.07
C HIS A 37 3.12 0.83 -1.51
N ASN A 38 3.55 1.80 -0.72
CA ASN A 38 4.75 2.58 -0.98
C ASN A 38 5.49 2.88 0.33
N ILE A 39 6.67 2.29 0.47
CA ILE A 39 7.50 2.39 1.68
C ILE A 39 8.15 3.77 1.84
N GLN A 40 8.23 4.57 0.77
CA GLN A 40 8.81 5.91 0.80
C GLN A 40 7.94 6.91 1.58
N TYR A 41 6.61 6.74 1.57
CA TYR A 41 5.68 7.66 2.23
C TYR A 41 5.24 7.09 3.58
N GLN A 42 5.93 7.50 4.65
CA GLN A 42 5.84 6.84 5.96
C GLN A 42 4.96 7.59 6.98
N GLY A 43 4.54 8.82 6.67
CA GLY A 43 3.89 9.70 7.64
C GLY A 43 4.86 10.11 8.75
N THR A 44 5.98 10.73 8.35
CA THR A 44 7.03 11.19 9.25
C THR A 44 6.82 12.66 9.62
N TYR A 45 6.84 12.95 10.92
CA TYR A 45 6.57 14.28 11.49
C TYR A 45 7.43 14.53 12.72
N GLY A 46 7.54 15.80 13.14
CA GLY A 46 8.28 16.16 14.36
C GLY A 46 7.66 15.59 15.64
N LYS A 47 8.50 15.43 16.67
CA LYS A 47 8.13 14.81 17.96
C LYS A 47 7.06 15.58 18.74
N GLU A 48 6.90 16.87 18.49
CA GLU A 48 5.84 17.71 19.07
C GLU A 48 4.46 17.08 18.92
N LEU A 49 4.23 16.35 17.82
CA LEU A 49 2.95 15.73 17.51
C LEU A 49 2.49 14.72 18.58
N ILE A 50 3.42 14.05 19.25
CA ILE A 50 3.15 13.08 20.33
C ILE A 50 2.30 13.72 21.42
N ASN A 51 2.65 14.94 21.83
CA ASN A 51 2.03 15.64 22.95
C ASN A 51 0.88 16.55 22.53
N GLU A 52 0.91 17.05 21.29
CA GLU A 52 -0.04 18.07 20.84
C GLU A 52 -1.27 17.51 20.12
N VAL A 53 -1.13 16.36 19.44
CA VAL A 53 -2.16 15.88 18.50
C VAL A 53 -2.51 14.41 18.67
N LEU A 54 -1.51 13.53 18.85
CA LEU A 54 -1.72 12.08 18.71
C LEU A 54 -2.52 11.45 19.87
N GLY A 55 -2.45 12.02 21.07
CA GLY A 55 -3.22 11.52 22.21
C GLY A 55 -2.89 10.08 22.64
N ILE A 56 -1.73 9.56 22.23
CA ILE A 56 -1.26 8.22 22.63
C ILE A 56 -0.75 8.23 24.07
N PRO A 57 -0.84 7.10 24.81
CA PRO A 57 -0.21 7.00 26.11
C PRO A 57 1.32 7.10 25.99
N GLN A 58 1.99 7.67 26.99
CA GLN A 58 3.46 7.81 27.01
C GLN A 58 4.19 6.46 26.86
N SER A 59 3.58 5.37 27.32
CA SER A 59 4.11 4.02 27.16
C SER A 59 4.15 3.54 25.70
N ALA A 60 3.37 4.16 24.81
CA ALA A 60 3.32 3.84 23.39
C ALA A 60 4.23 4.75 22.54
N THR A 61 4.88 5.78 23.11
CA THR A 61 5.73 6.71 22.36
C THR A 61 6.87 6.00 21.63
N SER A 62 7.51 5.02 22.27
CA SER A 62 8.58 4.24 21.65
C SER A 62 8.12 3.41 20.46
N LEU A 63 6.82 3.15 20.32
CA LEU A 63 6.26 2.42 19.18
C LEU A 63 6.22 3.26 17.91
N ILE A 64 6.24 4.59 17.99
CA ILE A 64 6.21 5.47 16.81
C ILE A 64 7.47 6.31 16.65
N GLU A 65 8.21 6.56 17.72
CA GLU A 65 9.47 7.30 17.63
C GLU A 65 10.48 6.48 16.82
N TYR A 66 11.08 7.13 15.82
CA TYR A 66 12.08 6.52 14.96
C TYR A 66 12.95 7.61 14.33
N ASP A 67 14.27 7.43 14.39
CA ASP A 67 15.28 8.34 13.81
C ASP A 67 15.10 9.82 14.19
N GLY A 68 14.73 10.08 15.45
CA GLY A 68 14.55 11.45 15.95
C GLY A 68 13.21 12.10 15.61
N ASP A 69 12.34 11.43 14.88
CA ASP A 69 11.01 11.89 14.51
C ASP A 69 9.91 10.90 14.95
N VAL A 70 8.67 11.25 14.68
CA VAL A 70 7.53 10.34 14.71
C VAL A 70 7.37 9.70 13.34
N ASN A 71 7.15 8.39 13.31
CA ASN A 71 6.91 7.63 12.09
C ASN A 71 5.66 6.75 12.23
N PHE A 72 4.59 7.12 11.52
CA PHE A 72 3.31 6.40 11.63
C PHE A 72 3.40 4.98 11.10
N MET A 73 4.07 4.79 9.96
CA MET A 73 4.26 3.48 9.35
C MET A 73 5.03 2.53 10.28
N LYS A 74 6.06 3.02 10.95
CA LYS A 74 6.79 2.29 12.00
C LYS A 74 5.84 1.85 13.12
N GLY A 75 4.96 2.74 13.57
CA GLY A 75 3.90 2.43 14.53
C GLY A 75 3.00 1.27 14.11
N ALA A 76 2.53 1.29 12.86
CA ALA A 76 1.72 0.21 12.31
C ALA A 76 2.51 -1.10 12.17
N ILE A 77 3.75 -1.05 11.67
CA ILE A 77 4.63 -2.21 11.54
C ILE A 77 4.85 -2.86 12.91
N GLU A 78 5.01 -2.07 13.98
CA GLU A 78 5.18 -2.59 15.32
C GLU A 78 3.93 -3.27 15.86
N THR A 79 2.77 -2.63 15.69
CA THR A 79 1.53 -3.00 16.41
C THR A 79 0.56 -3.88 15.62
N ALA A 80 0.62 -3.89 14.28
CA ALA A 80 -0.28 -4.70 13.47
C ALA A 80 -0.06 -6.20 13.68
N ASN A 81 -1.12 -7.00 13.60
CA ASN A 81 -0.99 -8.47 13.68
C ASN A 81 -0.33 -9.05 12.42
N ARG A 82 -0.61 -8.47 11.25
CA ARG A 82 0.03 -8.81 9.97
C ARG A 82 0.41 -7.55 9.23
N VAL A 83 1.55 -7.61 8.53
CA VAL A 83 1.99 -6.59 7.59
C VAL A 83 1.99 -7.20 6.20
N THR A 84 1.35 -6.53 5.25
CA THR A 84 1.24 -6.97 3.87
C THR A 84 1.82 -5.94 2.92
N THR A 85 2.15 -6.37 1.71
CA THR A 85 2.59 -5.45 0.66
C THR A 85 2.20 -5.97 -0.72
N VAL A 86 2.40 -5.19 -1.78
CA VAL A 86 1.77 -5.38 -3.10
C VAL A 86 2.29 -6.56 -3.92
N SER A 87 3.38 -7.22 -3.49
CA SER A 87 3.86 -8.46 -4.11
C SER A 87 4.86 -9.21 -3.22
N PRO A 88 5.05 -10.53 -3.42
CA PRO A 88 6.10 -11.29 -2.73
C PRO A 88 7.51 -10.75 -2.98
N SER A 89 7.81 -10.29 -4.19
CA SER A 89 9.10 -9.68 -4.52
C SER A 89 9.30 -8.38 -3.74
N TYR A 90 8.30 -7.51 -3.74
CA TYR A 90 8.37 -6.25 -3.00
C TYR A 90 8.48 -6.45 -1.49
N ALA A 91 7.84 -7.50 -0.93
CA ALA A 91 8.02 -7.90 0.45
C ALA A 91 9.48 -8.27 0.78
N SER A 92 10.21 -8.80 -0.19
CA SER A 92 11.63 -9.13 -0.04
C SER A 92 12.50 -7.89 -0.26
N GLU A 93 12.15 -7.04 -1.22
CA GLU A 93 12.88 -5.81 -1.56
C GLU A 93 12.93 -4.84 -0.37
N ILE A 94 11.80 -4.57 0.30
CA ILE A 94 11.74 -3.61 1.41
C ILE A 94 12.49 -4.06 2.68
N LEU A 95 13.02 -5.29 2.71
CA LEU A 95 13.94 -5.75 3.76
C LEU A 95 15.37 -5.28 3.54
N ASP A 96 15.73 -4.90 2.31
CA ASP A 96 17.05 -4.36 1.99
C ASP A 96 17.11 -2.86 2.35
N PRO A 97 18.14 -2.40 3.08
CA PRO A 97 18.33 -0.98 3.40
C PRO A 97 18.26 -0.04 2.20
N TRP A 98 18.63 -0.51 1.01
CA TRP A 98 18.58 0.29 -0.22
C TRP A 98 17.15 0.66 -0.64
N TYR A 99 16.17 -0.20 -0.32
CA TYR A 99 14.76 -0.02 -0.71
C TYR A 99 13.84 0.30 0.46
N SER A 100 14.30 0.14 1.71
CA SER A 100 13.47 0.26 2.91
C SER A 100 13.19 1.72 3.34
N TYR A 101 13.93 2.69 2.78
CA TYR A 101 13.92 4.08 3.22
C TYR A 101 14.11 4.20 4.75
N GLY A 102 15.07 3.45 5.28
CA GLY A 102 15.46 3.47 6.70
C GLY A 102 14.62 2.58 7.61
N LEU A 103 13.57 1.90 7.11
CA LEU A 103 12.75 0.98 7.90
C LEU A 103 13.25 -0.47 7.87
N ASP A 104 14.40 -0.75 7.25
CA ASP A 104 14.93 -2.12 7.08
C ASP A 104 15.09 -2.82 8.41
N THR A 105 15.61 -2.12 9.43
CA THR A 105 15.84 -2.72 10.75
C THR A 105 14.52 -3.22 11.35
N ILE A 106 13.49 -2.36 11.42
CA ILE A 106 12.19 -2.75 11.98
C ILE A 106 11.47 -3.80 11.12
N LEU A 107 11.62 -3.75 9.80
CA LEU A 107 11.00 -4.70 8.88
C LEU A 107 11.65 -6.07 8.99
N ASN A 108 12.97 -6.14 9.12
CA ASN A 108 13.70 -7.38 9.36
C ASN A 108 13.32 -8.00 10.72
N GLU A 109 13.27 -7.20 11.79
CA GLU A 109 12.85 -7.69 13.10
C GLU A 109 11.39 -8.17 13.15
N ARG A 110 10.53 -7.65 12.26
CA ARG A 110 9.11 -8.01 12.14
C ARG A 110 8.80 -8.84 10.90
N SER A 111 9.82 -9.40 10.25
CA SER A 111 9.70 -10.18 9.02
C SER A 111 8.78 -11.39 9.15
N TRP A 112 8.69 -11.97 10.36
CA TRP A 112 7.79 -13.09 10.68
C TRP A 112 6.30 -12.78 10.43
N LYS A 113 5.90 -11.49 10.44
CA LYS A 113 4.53 -11.06 10.14
C LYS A 113 4.37 -10.33 8.80
N LEU A 114 5.45 -10.20 8.02
CA LEU A 114 5.45 -9.59 6.69
C LEU A 114 5.11 -10.62 5.60
N SER A 115 4.31 -10.24 4.61
CA SER A 115 4.03 -11.06 3.44
C SER A 115 3.57 -10.24 2.24
N GLY A 116 3.91 -10.67 1.03
CA GLY A 116 3.42 -10.05 -0.19
C GLY A 116 2.08 -10.64 -0.66
N ILE A 117 1.14 -9.79 -1.05
CA ILE A 117 -0.13 -10.13 -1.67
C ILE A 117 -0.19 -9.41 -3.01
N LEU A 118 -0.29 -10.18 -4.10
CA LEU A 118 -0.37 -9.62 -5.45
C LEU A 118 -1.64 -8.78 -5.60
N ASN A 119 -1.49 -7.58 -6.17
CA ASN A 119 -2.62 -6.76 -6.55
C ASN A 119 -3.48 -7.47 -7.61
N GLY A 120 -4.79 -7.29 -7.49
CA GLY A 120 -5.76 -7.68 -8.51
C GLY A 120 -6.24 -6.48 -9.31
N ILE A 121 -6.99 -6.78 -10.37
CA ILE A 121 -7.81 -5.83 -11.11
C ILE A 121 -9.24 -6.36 -11.19
N ASP A 122 -10.21 -5.49 -11.43
CA ASP A 122 -11.55 -5.90 -11.77
C ASP A 122 -11.58 -6.41 -13.23
N THR A 123 -11.68 -7.72 -13.41
CA THR A 123 -11.63 -8.34 -14.74
C THR A 123 -12.94 -8.24 -15.50
N GLU A 124 -14.04 -7.82 -14.87
CA GLU A 124 -15.29 -7.54 -15.58
C GLU A 124 -15.25 -6.13 -16.17
N LEU A 125 -14.75 -5.18 -15.39
CA LEU A 125 -14.55 -3.80 -15.84
C LEU A 125 -13.42 -3.69 -16.86
N TYR A 126 -12.25 -4.28 -16.57
CA TYR A 126 -11.07 -4.23 -17.43
C TYR A 126 -11.00 -5.43 -18.39
N ASN A 127 -12.07 -5.64 -19.16
CA ASN A 127 -12.16 -6.73 -20.13
C ASN A 127 -12.16 -6.22 -21.59
N PRO A 128 -11.09 -6.38 -22.37
CA PRO A 128 -11.06 -5.90 -23.75
C PRO A 128 -12.13 -6.52 -24.67
N GLU A 129 -12.75 -7.64 -24.29
CA GLU A 129 -13.82 -8.26 -25.06
C GLU A 129 -15.17 -7.55 -24.90
N THR A 130 -15.39 -6.83 -23.80
CA THR A 130 -16.67 -6.20 -23.47
C THR A 130 -16.58 -4.72 -23.06
N ASP A 131 -15.37 -4.21 -22.84
CA ASP A 131 -15.09 -2.84 -22.43
C ASP A 131 -15.60 -1.84 -23.47
N LYS A 132 -16.46 -0.91 -23.03
CA LYS A 132 -17.09 0.09 -23.89
C LYS A 132 -16.24 1.35 -24.05
N ASP A 133 -15.20 1.51 -23.24
CA ASP A 133 -14.32 2.68 -23.22
C ASP A 133 -13.17 2.54 -24.22
N ILE A 134 -12.97 1.35 -24.80
CA ILE A 134 -12.06 1.13 -25.93
C ILE A 134 -12.80 1.21 -27.27
N PHE A 135 -12.13 1.72 -28.30
CA PHE A 135 -12.75 1.96 -29.62
C PHE A 135 -13.25 0.68 -30.29
N VAL A 136 -12.52 -0.41 -30.13
CA VAL A 136 -12.85 -1.72 -30.72
C VAL A 136 -12.47 -2.83 -29.75
N ASN A 137 -13.44 -3.69 -29.43
CA ASN A 137 -13.21 -4.88 -28.61
C ASN A 137 -12.33 -5.93 -29.30
N TYR A 138 -11.53 -6.62 -28.50
CA TYR A 138 -10.60 -7.66 -28.93
C TYR A 138 -10.43 -8.72 -27.84
N SER A 139 -9.94 -9.90 -28.20
CA SER A 139 -9.73 -11.00 -27.28
C SER A 139 -8.27 -11.43 -27.21
N ALA A 140 -7.94 -12.27 -26.23
CA ALA A 140 -6.62 -12.90 -26.16
C ALA A 140 -6.33 -13.77 -27.40
N ASN A 141 -7.37 -14.35 -28.02
CA ASN A 141 -7.25 -15.19 -29.22
C ASN A 141 -7.12 -14.36 -30.51
N ASP A 142 -7.63 -13.11 -30.53
CA ASP A 142 -7.49 -12.20 -31.66
C ASP A 142 -7.25 -10.76 -31.19
N PHE A 143 -5.97 -10.42 -31.01
CA PHE A 143 -5.52 -9.10 -30.57
C PHE A 143 -5.20 -8.14 -31.73
N ARG A 144 -5.46 -8.51 -33.00
CA ARG A 144 -5.13 -7.67 -34.17
C ARG A 144 -5.83 -6.32 -34.14
N LYS A 145 -7.07 -6.29 -33.63
CA LYS A 145 -7.88 -5.09 -33.42
C LYS A 145 -7.29 -4.10 -32.40
N LYS A 146 -6.30 -4.52 -31.60
CA LYS A 146 -5.53 -3.59 -30.75
C LYS A 146 -4.80 -2.53 -31.58
N ALA A 147 -4.44 -2.82 -32.83
CA ALA A 147 -3.86 -1.84 -33.76
C ALA A 147 -4.85 -0.72 -34.13
N ASP A 148 -6.15 -1.05 -34.25
CA ASP A 148 -7.19 -0.05 -34.48
C ASP A 148 -7.38 0.85 -33.26
N ASN A 149 -7.36 0.28 -32.04
CA ASN A 149 -7.37 1.04 -30.80
C ASN A 149 -6.18 2.01 -30.70
N LYS A 150 -4.97 1.56 -31.09
CA LYS A 150 -3.78 2.42 -31.14
C LYS A 150 -3.95 3.59 -32.12
N ARG A 151 -4.39 3.32 -33.35
CA ARG A 151 -4.60 4.37 -34.36
C ARG A 151 -5.63 5.40 -33.88
N ALA A 152 -6.76 4.92 -33.36
CA ALA A 152 -7.82 5.78 -32.85
C ALA A 152 -7.37 6.62 -31.64
N LEU A 153 -6.54 6.06 -30.75
CA LEU A 153 -5.97 6.82 -29.64
C LEU A 153 -4.92 7.84 -30.10
N GLN A 154 -4.07 7.51 -31.08
CA GLN A 154 -3.16 8.49 -31.71
C GLN A 154 -3.93 9.65 -32.32
N GLU A 155 -5.01 9.37 -33.05
CA GLU A 155 -5.90 10.37 -33.62
C GLU A 155 -6.56 11.23 -32.54
N LEU A 156 -7.12 10.61 -31.50
CA LEU A 156 -7.75 11.31 -30.36
C LEU A 156 -6.76 12.25 -29.66
N MET A 157 -5.50 11.85 -29.54
CA MET A 157 -4.43 12.63 -28.91
C MET A 157 -3.72 13.59 -29.87
N ASN A 158 -4.18 13.71 -31.12
CA ASN A 158 -3.59 14.55 -32.16
C ASN A 158 -2.10 14.24 -32.44
N LEU A 159 -1.75 12.95 -32.35
CA LEU A 159 -0.42 12.40 -32.66
C LEU A 159 -0.37 11.88 -34.10
N PRO A 160 0.82 11.83 -34.73
CA PRO A 160 0.99 11.13 -36.00
C PRO A 160 0.57 9.66 -35.89
N GLN A 161 -0.34 9.22 -36.76
CA GLN A 161 -0.88 7.86 -36.77
C GLN A 161 0.14 6.88 -37.37
N ARG A 162 1.01 6.36 -36.50
CA ARG A 162 2.14 5.50 -36.87
C ARG A 162 2.01 4.12 -36.24
N ALA A 163 1.96 3.10 -37.08
CA ALA A 163 1.86 1.71 -36.65
C ALA A 163 3.17 1.17 -36.06
N ASP A 164 4.31 1.72 -36.46
CA ASP A 164 5.67 1.20 -36.22
C ASP A 164 6.35 1.73 -34.96
N VAL A 165 5.71 2.64 -34.21
CA VAL A 165 6.27 3.24 -32.98
C VAL A 165 5.41 2.89 -31.76
N PRO A 166 5.97 2.72 -30.55
CA PRO A 166 5.16 2.62 -29.34
C PRO A 166 4.20 3.81 -29.23
N LEU A 167 3.02 3.56 -28.65
CA LEU A 167 2.20 4.63 -28.10
C LEU A 167 2.71 4.94 -26.69
#